data_AF-A0A9W6JCP2-F1
#
_entry.id   AF-A0A9W6JCP2-F1
#
_cell.length_a   1.000
_cell.length_b   1.000
_cell.length_c   1.000
_cell.angle_alpha   90.00
_cell.angle_beta   90.00
_cell.angle_gamma   90.00
#
_symmetry.space_group_name_H-M   'P 1'
#
loop_
_entity.id
_entity.type
_entity.pdbx_description
1 polymer ?
#
loop_
_entity_poly.entity_id
_entity_poly.type
_entity_poly.pdbx_seq_one_letter_code
_entity_poly.pdbx_strand_id
1 'polypeptide(L)'
;MNDLLHTRFTVAERNSGSMSILAPLRWSLVVIFIWFGCMKFTSYEAHGIAGLIANSPFMSWLHVLFGIEGGARMVGVLELATAAALIAGAFVPVLSALGAAMSTATYVITLTFFTTTPGVFVPSLGGFPAISGDIGQFLLKDLVLLAASVTLLLASRAPLSK
;
A
#
# COMPACT_ATOMS: atom_id res chain seq x y z
N MET A 1 12.43 -30.79 -16.09
CA MET A 1 12.90 -29.75 -15.15
C MET A 1 13.04 -28.39 -15.85
N ASN A 2 12.07 -27.99 -16.69
CA ASN A 2 12.06 -26.68 -17.39
C ASN A 2 10.73 -25.91 -17.23
N ASP A 3 9.71 -26.47 -16.55
CA ASP A 3 8.40 -25.81 -16.39
C ASP A 3 8.29 -24.86 -15.19
N LEU A 4 9.36 -24.69 -14.40
CA LEU A 4 9.33 -23.86 -13.17
C LEU A 4 9.60 -22.37 -13.42
N LEU A 5 9.94 -21.95 -14.65
CA LEU A 5 10.35 -20.56 -14.95
C LEU A 5 9.39 -19.75 -15.82
N HIS A 6 8.25 -20.30 -16.23
CA HIS A 6 7.23 -19.55 -16.97
C HIS A 6 6.06 -19.15 -16.06
N THR A 7 6.34 -18.35 -15.03
CA THR A 7 5.26 -17.62 -14.35
C THR A 7 4.68 -16.61 -15.34
N ARG A 8 3.61 -17.00 -16.05
CA ARG A 8 2.89 -16.07 -16.93
C ARG A 8 2.15 -15.07 -16.04
N PHE A 9 2.35 -13.78 -16.29
CA PHE A 9 1.56 -12.72 -15.67
C PHE A 9 0.36 -12.40 -16.54
N THR A 10 -0.74 -12.02 -15.92
CA THR A 10 -1.97 -11.58 -16.59
C THR A 10 -2.43 -10.24 -16.01
N VAL A 11 -3.15 -9.45 -16.80
CA VAL A 11 -3.85 -8.28 -16.26
C VAL A 11 -5.01 -8.80 -15.40
N ALA A 12 -5.02 -8.45 -14.12
CA ALA A 12 -5.92 -9.02 -13.10
C ALA A 12 -7.40 -9.01 -13.54
N GLU A 13 -7.83 -7.98 -14.25
CA GLU A 13 -9.22 -7.76 -14.64
C GLU A 13 -9.59 -8.28 -16.04
N ARG A 14 -8.64 -8.80 -16.85
CA ARG A 14 -8.87 -9.13 -18.28
C ARG A 14 -8.96 -10.62 -18.62
N ASN A 15 -8.79 -11.55 -17.67
CA ASN A 15 -8.97 -12.97 -17.98
C ASN A 15 -10.46 -13.34 -18.07
N SER A 16 -10.82 -14.06 -19.14
CA SER A 16 -12.17 -14.42 -19.57
C SER A 16 -13.07 -14.97 -18.45
N GLY A 17 -13.92 -14.10 -17.89
CA GLY A 17 -15.02 -14.44 -16.96
C GLY A 17 -14.92 -13.76 -15.59
N SER A 18 -16.01 -13.09 -15.17
CA SER A 18 -16.31 -12.50 -13.84
C SER A 18 -15.29 -11.55 -13.15
N MET A 19 -14.03 -11.50 -13.58
CA MET A 19 -12.96 -10.70 -12.96
C MET A 19 -12.94 -9.22 -13.37
N SER A 20 -13.84 -8.76 -14.24
CA SER A 20 -14.07 -7.33 -14.49
C SER A 20 -14.45 -6.58 -13.20
N ILE A 21 -14.97 -7.28 -12.20
CA ILE A 21 -15.25 -6.75 -10.85
C ILE A 21 -13.99 -6.29 -10.09
N LEU A 22 -12.79 -6.70 -10.53
CA LEU A 22 -11.52 -6.27 -9.92
C LEU A 22 -11.05 -4.90 -10.41
N ALA A 23 -11.55 -4.42 -11.55
CA ALA A 23 -11.20 -3.10 -12.07
C ALA A 23 -11.53 -1.97 -11.07
N PRO A 24 -12.71 -1.96 -10.39
CA PRO A 24 -12.97 -1.05 -9.28
C PRO A 24 -11.91 -1.05 -8.18
N LEU A 25 -11.35 -2.22 -7.81
CA LEU A 25 -10.30 -2.30 -6.79
C LEU A 25 -9.03 -1.60 -7.27
N ARG A 26 -8.59 -1.86 -8.50
CA ARG A 26 -7.41 -1.22 -9.08
C ARG A 26 -7.57 0.29 -9.10
N TRP A 27 -8.68 0.79 -9.65
CA TRP A 27 -8.89 2.23 -9.81
C TRP A 27 -9.11 2.93 -8.47
N SER A 28 -9.73 2.27 -7.48
CA SER A 28 -9.82 2.80 -6.12
C SER A 28 -8.42 2.96 -5.50
N LEU A 29 -7.55 1.94 -5.63
CA LEU A 29 -6.17 2.03 -5.16
C LEU A 29 -5.40 3.14 -5.87
N VAL A 30 -5.54 3.27 -7.20
CA VAL A 30 -4.91 4.36 -7.98
C VAL A 30 -5.30 5.72 -7.41
N VAL A 31 -6.58 5.97 -7.19
CA VAL A 31 -7.06 7.25 -6.63
C VAL A 31 -6.45 7.49 -5.26
N ILE A 32 -6.43 6.49 -4.39
CA ILE A 32 -5.87 6.60 -3.03
C ILE A 32 -4.37 6.92 -3.07
N PHE A 33 -3.58 6.19 -3.86
CA PHE A 33 -2.14 6.42 -3.97
C PHE A 33 -1.79 7.78 -4.58
N ILE A 34 -2.56 8.25 -5.57
CA ILE A 34 -2.37 9.61 -6.10
C ILE A 34 -2.65 10.64 -5.00
N TRP A 35 -3.76 10.49 -4.29
CA TRP A 35 -4.16 11.47 -3.27
C TRP A 35 -3.18 11.51 -2.10
N PHE A 36 -2.86 10.35 -1.52
CA PHE A 36 -1.91 10.26 -0.41
C PHE A 36 -0.51 10.70 -0.85
N GLY A 37 -0.05 10.22 -2.01
CA GLY A 37 1.27 10.56 -2.55
C GLY A 37 1.43 12.06 -2.79
N CYS A 38 0.45 12.72 -3.38
CA CYS A 38 0.47 14.18 -3.57
C CYS A 38 0.47 14.94 -2.23
N MET A 39 -0.30 14.49 -1.24
CA MET A 39 -0.34 15.13 0.07
C MET A 39 1.02 15.13 0.78
N LYS A 40 1.87 14.11 0.56
CA LYS A 40 3.22 14.00 1.16
C LYS A 40 4.19 15.14 0.81
N PHE A 41 3.87 15.94 -0.20
CA PHE A 41 4.67 17.12 -0.57
C PHE A 41 4.30 18.38 0.22
N THR A 42 3.29 18.29 1.10
CA THR A 42 2.88 19.39 1.98
C THR A 42 3.54 19.28 3.35
N SER A 43 3.88 20.41 3.96
CA SER A 43 4.42 20.43 5.33
C SER A 43 3.38 19.91 6.34
N TYR A 44 2.09 20.09 6.07
CA TYR A 44 1.00 19.54 6.89
C TYR A 44 1.12 18.02 7.03
N GLU A 45 1.16 17.32 5.89
CA GLU A 45 1.21 15.86 5.88
C GLU A 45 2.55 15.33 6.37
N ALA A 46 3.65 16.04 6.08
CA ALA A 46 4.98 15.66 6.54
C ALA A 46 5.06 15.59 8.07
N HIS A 47 4.48 16.56 8.77
CA HIS A 47 4.40 16.52 10.24
C HIS A 47 3.34 15.51 10.72
N GLY A 48 2.24 15.35 9.99
CA GLY A 48 1.18 14.39 10.32
C GLY A 48 1.66 12.94 10.40
N ILE A 49 2.59 12.54 9.51
CA ILE A 49 3.16 11.17 9.52
C ILE A 49 4.51 11.05 10.22
N ALA A 50 5.07 12.15 10.73
CA ALA A 50 6.40 12.15 11.32
C ALA A 50 6.49 11.15 12.49
N GLY A 51 5.44 11.08 13.31
CA GLY A 51 5.35 10.11 14.41
C GLY A 51 5.35 8.67 13.92
N LEU A 52 4.67 8.38 12.81
CA LEU A 52 4.61 7.04 12.22
C LEU A 52 5.98 6.61 11.67
N ILE A 53 6.64 7.49 10.91
CA ILE A 53 7.96 7.22 10.33
C ILE A 53 9.01 7.04 11.43
N ALA A 54 9.01 7.91 12.46
CA ALA A 54 9.98 7.86 13.54
C ALA A 54 9.93 6.55 14.34
N ASN A 55 8.73 5.98 14.51
CA ASN A 55 8.50 4.72 15.23
C ASN A 55 8.48 3.50 14.30
N SER A 56 8.90 3.62 13.04
CA SER A 56 8.92 2.52 12.08
C SER A 56 10.28 1.82 12.03
N PRO A 57 10.34 0.49 12.16
CA PRO A 57 11.59 -0.26 11.95
C PRO A 57 12.05 -0.22 10.47
N PHE A 58 11.15 0.08 9.53
CA PHE A 58 11.44 0.11 8.09
C PHE A 58 11.74 1.51 7.56
N MET A 59 11.29 2.57 8.25
CA MET A 59 11.32 3.95 7.72
C MET A 59 12.04 4.96 8.61
N SER A 60 12.35 4.65 9.87
CA SER A 60 12.96 5.61 10.81
C SER A 60 14.25 6.27 10.29
N TRP A 61 15.04 5.54 9.49
CA TRP A 61 16.24 6.06 8.84
C TRP A 61 16.00 7.22 7.86
N LEU A 62 14.78 7.36 7.31
CA LEU A 62 14.44 8.43 6.37
C LEU A 62 14.58 9.81 7.02
N HIS A 63 14.17 9.96 8.28
CA HIS A 63 14.31 11.22 9.00
C HIS A 63 15.78 11.56 9.30
N VAL A 64 16.61 10.54 9.50
CA VAL A 64 18.04 10.73 9.75
C VAL A 64 18.74 11.28 8.51
N LEU A 65 18.38 10.77 7.32
CA LEU A 65 19.05 11.15 6.08
C LEU A 65 18.44 12.38 5.39
N PHE A 66 17.12 12.56 5.48
CA PHE A 66 16.39 13.56 4.68
C PHE A 66 15.55 14.53 5.51
N GLY A 67 15.56 14.40 6.84
CA GLY A 67 14.67 15.16 7.72
C GLY A 67 13.21 14.77 7.58
N ILE A 68 12.33 15.49 8.26
CA ILE A 68 10.88 15.20 8.29
C ILE A 68 10.26 15.39 6.90
N GLU A 69 10.47 16.56 6.27
CA GLU A 69 9.90 16.84 4.95
C GLU A 69 10.48 15.95 3.85
N GLY A 70 11.80 15.71 3.86
CA GLY A 70 12.43 14.87 2.85
C GLY A 70 12.00 13.40 2.98
N GLY A 71 11.90 12.87 4.21
CA GLY A 71 11.36 11.54 4.46
C GLY A 71 9.92 11.38 3.96
N ALA A 72 9.06 12.37 4.24
CA ALA A 72 7.69 12.38 3.72
C ALA A 72 7.66 12.41 2.19
N ARG A 73 8.43 13.28 1.54
CA ARG A 73 8.51 13.36 0.07
C ARG A 73 8.97 12.04 -0.56
N MET A 74 9.90 11.31 0.05
CA MET A 74 10.30 9.98 -0.43
C MET A 74 9.16 8.97 -0.39
N VAL A 75 8.39 8.94 0.70
CA VAL A 75 7.17 8.12 0.77
C VAL A 75 6.19 8.54 -0.33
N GLY A 76 6.01 9.86 -0.54
CA GLY A 76 5.17 10.39 -1.61
C GLY A 76 5.58 9.93 -3.00
N VAL A 77 6.88 9.93 -3.31
CA VAL A 77 7.41 9.41 -4.59
C VAL A 77 7.10 7.93 -4.75
N LEU A 78 7.25 7.12 -3.70
CA LEU A 78 6.93 5.69 -3.74
C LEU A 78 5.43 5.44 -3.95
N GLU A 79 4.57 6.23 -3.30
CA GLU A 79 3.11 6.16 -3.46
C GLU A 79 2.70 6.53 -4.90
N LEU A 80 3.25 7.62 -5.45
CA LEU A 80 2.98 8.03 -6.84
C LEU A 80 3.55 7.04 -7.87
N ALA A 81 4.71 6.45 -7.61
CA ALA A 81 5.26 5.37 -8.43
C ALA A 81 4.36 4.12 -8.41
N THR A 82 3.80 3.79 -7.24
CA THR A 82 2.83 2.70 -7.09
C THR A 82 1.56 2.98 -7.90
N ALA A 83 1.02 4.21 -7.83
CA ALA A 83 -0.12 4.61 -8.67
C ALA A 83 0.18 4.46 -10.16
N ALA A 84 1.34 4.94 -10.62
CA ALA A 84 1.75 4.82 -12.02
C ALA A 84 1.85 3.34 -12.46
N ALA A 85 2.43 2.48 -11.63
CA ALA A 85 2.51 1.05 -11.89
C ALA A 85 1.13 0.38 -11.93
N LEU A 86 0.21 0.77 -11.04
CA LEU A 86 -1.17 0.27 -11.03
C LEU A 86 -1.93 0.68 -12.30
N ILE A 87 -1.79 1.94 -12.75
CA ILE A 87 -2.39 2.45 -13.99
C ILE A 87 -1.85 1.69 -15.20
N ALA A 88 -0.52 1.61 -15.34
CA ALA A 88 0.11 0.89 -16.43
C ALA A 88 -0.23 -0.61 -16.39
N GLY A 89 -0.41 -1.16 -15.19
CA GLY A 89 -0.85 -2.52 -14.95
C GLY A 89 -2.25 -2.88 -15.45
N ALA A 90 -3.11 -1.88 -15.72
CA ALA A 90 -4.39 -2.12 -16.39
C ALA A 90 -4.24 -2.55 -17.87
N PHE A 91 -3.03 -2.35 -18.43
CA PHE A 91 -2.72 -2.61 -19.84
C PHE A 91 -1.57 -3.60 -20.02
N VAL A 92 -0.64 -3.67 -19.07
CA VAL A 92 0.57 -4.50 -19.15
C VAL A 92 0.57 -5.56 -18.03
N PRO A 93 0.56 -6.87 -18.34
CA PRO A 93 0.46 -7.94 -17.34
C PRO A 93 1.53 -7.91 -16.24
N VAL A 94 2.80 -7.68 -16.62
CA VAL A 94 3.90 -7.61 -15.65
C VAL A 94 3.71 -6.44 -14.69
N LEU A 95 3.27 -5.29 -15.20
CA LEU A 95 2.99 -4.11 -14.38
C LEU A 95 1.73 -4.28 -13.52
N SER A 96 0.78 -5.12 -13.94
CA SER A 96 -0.37 -5.52 -13.12
C SER A 96 0.09 -6.14 -11.81
N ALA A 97 0.98 -7.12 -11.89
CA ALA A 97 1.55 -7.78 -10.74
C ALA A 97 2.48 -6.85 -9.95
N LEU A 98 3.33 -6.07 -10.63
CA LEU A 98 4.27 -5.15 -9.97
C LEU A 98 3.53 -4.09 -9.16
N GLY A 99 2.56 -3.39 -9.77
CA GLY A 99 1.78 -2.35 -9.07
C GLY A 99 1.01 -2.91 -7.89
N ALA A 100 0.42 -4.10 -8.04
CA ALA A 100 -0.26 -4.78 -6.93
C ALA A 100 0.72 -5.19 -5.81
N ALA A 101 1.92 -5.67 -6.16
CA ALA A 101 2.95 -6.03 -5.19
C ALA A 101 3.49 -4.81 -4.43
N MET A 102 3.75 -3.70 -5.12
CA MET A 102 4.13 -2.43 -4.51
C MET A 102 3.04 -1.94 -3.55
N SER A 103 1.78 -1.97 -3.99
CA SER A 103 0.61 -1.62 -3.17
C SER A 103 0.51 -2.49 -1.91
N THR A 104 0.66 -3.81 -2.06
CA THR A 104 0.70 -4.74 -0.92
C THR A 104 1.83 -4.41 0.05
N ALA A 105 3.04 -4.17 -0.45
CA ALA A 105 4.18 -3.83 0.40
C ALA A 105 3.93 -2.55 1.21
N THR A 106 3.38 -1.50 0.57
CA THR A 106 3.04 -0.26 1.26
C THR A 106 2.08 -0.49 2.41
N TYR A 107 0.94 -1.17 2.19
CA TYR A 107 -0.04 -1.35 3.26
C TYR A 107 0.41 -2.37 4.33
N VAL A 108 1.26 -3.34 3.99
CA VAL A 108 1.92 -4.18 5.00
C VAL A 108 2.77 -3.31 5.90
N ILE A 109 3.59 -2.41 5.34
CA ILE A 109 4.43 -1.51 6.14
C ILE A 109 3.54 -0.58 6.98
N THR A 110 2.50 0.01 6.41
CA THR A 110 1.60 0.91 7.15
C THR A 110 0.91 0.20 8.32
N LEU A 111 0.45 -1.04 8.14
CA LEU A 111 -0.15 -1.81 9.24
C LEU A 111 0.83 -2.19 10.34
N THR A 112 2.15 -2.20 10.08
CA THR A 112 3.13 -2.38 11.15
C THR A 112 3.10 -1.24 12.17
N PHE A 113 2.65 -0.04 11.79
CA PHE A 113 2.51 1.09 12.71
C PHE A 113 1.53 0.82 13.84
N PHE A 114 0.60 -0.11 13.66
CA PHE A 114 -0.36 -0.50 14.68
C PHE A 114 0.32 -1.08 15.93
N THR A 115 1.49 -1.72 15.77
CA THR A 115 2.27 -2.28 16.87
C THR A 115 3.46 -1.41 17.27
N THR A 116 3.97 -0.59 16.37
CA THR A 116 5.19 0.18 16.62
C THR A 116 4.94 1.63 17.05
N THR A 117 3.78 2.21 16.74
CA THR A 117 3.51 3.62 17.02
C THR A 117 2.75 3.80 18.34
N PRO A 118 3.27 4.62 19.28
CA PRO A 118 2.52 5.01 20.47
C PRO A 118 1.24 5.79 20.12
N GLY A 119 0.20 5.63 20.93
CA GLY A 119 -1.07 6.35 20.74
C GLY A 119 -2.08 5.64 19.85
N VAL A 120 -1.73 4.52 19.19
CA VAL A 120 -2.69 3.68 18.45
C VAL A 120 -3.77 3.13 19.39
N PHE A 121 -3.36 2.61 20.54
CA PHE A 121 -4.27 2.11 21.58
C PHE A 121 -4.49 3.16 22.66
N VAL A 122 -5.71 3.21 23.21
CA VAL A 122 -6.12 4.20 24.21
C VAL A 122 -5.99 3.60 25.61
N PRO A 123 -4.98 3.98 26.42
CA PRO A 123 -4.76 3.37 27.74
C PRO A 123 -5.90 3.65 28.72
N SER A 124 -6.53 4.83 28.61
CA SER A 124 -7.68 5.21 29.46
C SER A 124 -8.93 4.35 29.22
N LEU A 125 -9.01 3.64 28.10
CA LEU A 125 -10.08 2.69 27.77
C LEU A 125 -9.66 1.23 27.97
N GLY A 126 -8.53 0.98 28.64
CA GLY A 126 -8.02 -0.37 28.91
C GLY A 126 -7.01 -0.92 27.90
N GLY A 127 -6.56 -0.09 26.94
CA GLY A 127 -5.62 -0.52 25.89
C GLY A 127 -6.30 -1.37 24.83
N PHE A 128 -5.62 -2.38 24.28
CA PHE A 128 -6.18 -3.25 23.25
C PHE A 128 -7.49 -3.90 23.71
N PRO A 129 -8.59 -3.89 22.92
CA PRO A 129 -8.68 -3.48 21.50
C PRO A 129 -9.15 -2.04 21.26
N ALA A 130 -9.21 -1.17 22.28
CA ALA A 130 -9.65 0.22 22.12
C ALA A 130 -8.58 1.05 21.38
N ILE A 131 -8.97 1.62 20.24
CA ILE A 131 -8.07 2.38 19.34
C ILE A 131 -8.42 3.87 19.28
N SER A 132 -7.41 4.71 19.03
CA SER A 132 -7.59 6.14 18.88
C SER A 132 -8.27 6.50 17.55
N GLY A 133 -8.99 7.63 17.52
CA GLY A 133 -9.68 8.08 16.32
C GLY A 133 -8.75 8.69 15.26
N ASP A 134 -7.67 9.32 15.71
CA ASP A 134 -6.69 10.01 14.87
C ASP A 134 -5.71 9.04 14.17
N ILE A 135 -5.13 8.10 14.91
CA ILE A 135 -4.10 7.18 14.41
C ILE A 135 -4.70 5.79 14.20
N GLY A 136 -5.30 5.21 15.25
CA GLY A 136 -5.73 3.82 15.21
C GLY A 136 -6.78 3.54 14.13
N GLN A 137 -7.81 4.37 14.04
CA GLN A 137 -8.84 4.24 12.99
C GLN A 137 -8.28 4.53 11.59
N PHE A 138 -7.35 5.49 11.46
CA PHE A 138 -6.67 5.79 10.21
C PHE A 138 -5.86 4.60 9.68
N LEU A 139 -5.19 3.85 10.56
CA LEU A 139 -4.45 2.64 10.20
C LEU A 139 -5.39 1.45 9.94
N LEU A 140 -6.49 1.32 10.68
CA LEU A 140 -7.39 0.18 10.57
C LEU A 140 -8.01 0.05 9.17
N LYS A 141 -8.39 1.18 8.53
CA LYS A 141 -8.94 1.16 7.16
C LYS A 141 -7.96 0.59 6.14
N ASP A 142 -6.66 0.67 6.39
CA ASP A 142 -5.64 0.17 5.46
C ASP A 142 -5.62 -1.36 5.39
N LEU A 143 -6.26 -2.06 6.32
CA LEU A 143 -6.50 -3.50 6.23
C LEU A 143 -7.31 -3.88 5.00
N VAL A 144 -8.33 -3.08 4.65
CA VAL A 144 -9.14 -3.31 3.44
C VAL A 144 -8.31 -3.02 2.19
N LEU A 145 -7.44 -2.01 2.23
CA LEU A 145 -6.57 -1.65 1.11
C LEU A 145 -5.50 -2.73 0.88
N LEU A 146 -4.97 -3.33 1.94
CA LEU A 146 -4.11 -4.50 1.86
C LEU A 146 -4.85 -5.68 1.22
N ALA A 147 -6.06 -5.98 1.66
CA ALA A 147 -6.87 -7.07 1.10
C ALA A 147 -7.14 -6.87 -0.41
N ALA A 148 -7.49 -5.64 -0.82
CA ALA A 148 -7.65 -5.29 -2.23
C ALA A 148 -6.36 -5.48 -3.03
N SER A 149 -5.22 -5.05 -2.47
CA SER A 149 -3.90 -5.17 -3.09
C SER A 149 -3.49 -6.63 -3.29
N VAL A 150 -3.65 -7.45 -2.25
CA VAL A 150 -3.36 -8.90 -2.31
C VAL A 150 -4.28 -9.59 -3.32
N THR A 151 -5.56 -9.22 -3.37
CA THR A 151 -6.51 -9.77 -4.36
C THR A 151 -6.05 -9.49 -5.79
N LEU A 152 -5.65 -8.24 -6.10
CA LEU A 152 -5.11 -7.89 -7.42
C LEU A 152 -3.78 -8.61 -7.71
N LEU A 153 -2.92 -8.77 -6.71
CA LEU A 153 -1.63 -9.45 -6.87
C LEU A 153 -1.83 -10.92 -7.22
N LEU A 154 -2.74 -11.61 -6.50
CA LEU A 154 -3.07 -13.01 -6.76
C LEU A 154 -3.74 -13.18 -8.13
N ALA A 155 -4.68 -12.29 -8.48
CA ALA A 155 -5.34 -12.31 -9.79
C ALA A 155 -4.39 -11.97 -10.96
N SER A 156 -3.27 -11.30 -10.70
CA SER A 156 -2.25 -11.02 -11.71
C SER A 156 -1.35 -12.22 -12.04
N ARG A 157 -1.45 -13.32 -11.27
CA ARG A 157 -0.77 -14.59 -11.59
C ARG A 157 -1.64 -15.38 -12.57
N ALA A 158 -1.09 -15.77 -13.72
CA ALA A 158 -1.83 -16.64 -14.63
C ALA A 158 -2.15 -17.98 -13.94
N PRO A 159 -3.34 -18.56 -14.17
CA PRO A 159 -3.61 -19.92 -13.73
C PRO A 159 -2.61 -20.88 -14.40
N LEU A 160 -2.04 -21.79 -13.61
CA LEU A 160 -1.34 -22.95 -14.16
C LEU A 160 -2.37 -23.72 -15.00
N SER A 161 -2.13 -23.84 -16.30
CA SER A 161 -2.94 -24.74 -17.14
C SER A 161 -2.83 -26.14 -16.56
N LYS A 162 -3.96 -26.77 -16.24
CA LYS A 162 -4.03 -28.22 -16.06
C LYS A 162 -3.84 -28.92 -17.39
#